data_AF-A0ABD5SPP6-F1
#
_entry.id   AF-A0ABD5SPP6-F1
#
_cell.length_a   1.000
_cell.length_b   1.000
_cell.length_c   1.000
_cell.angle_alpha   90.00
_cell.angle_beta   90.00
_cell.angle_gamma   90.00
#
_symmetry.space_group_name_H-M   'P 1'
#
loop_
_entity.id
_entity.type
_entity.pdbx_description
1 polymer ?
#
loop_
_entity_poly.entity_id
_entity_poly.type
_entity_poly.pdbx_seq_one_letter_code
_entity_poly.pdbx_strand_id
1 'polypeptide(L)' 'MGVSFDLFGTLVTADRPDDPAAAVATELAKRDVTVPDDWAAAYAEPHVDAPDGAEVPLP' A
#
# COMPACT_ATOMS: atom_id res chain seq x y z
N MET A 1 27.41 8.22 14.60
CA MET A 1 26.06 7.69 14.86
C MET A 1 25.19 8.19 13.72
N GLY A 2 24.57 7.30 12.95
CA GLY A 2 23.66 7.68 11.86
C GLY A 2 22.22 7.51 12.31
N VAL A 3 21.35 8.46 11.95
CA VAL A 3 19.90 8.35 12.14
C VAL A 3 19.29 8.18 10.76
N SER A 4 18.38 7.21 10.61
CA SER A 4 17.54 7.04 9.42
C SER A 4 16.09 7.24 9.79
N PHE A 5 15.32 7.71 8.83
CA PHE A 5 13.88 7.92 8.90
C PHE A 5 13.30 7.61 7.53
N ASP A 6 12.04 7.21 7.49
CA ASP A 6 11.31 7.19 6.22
C ASP A 6 11.14 8.63 5.71
N LEU A 7 11.05 8.81 4.39
CA LEU A 7 10.84 10.14 3.83
C LEU A 7 9.37 10.56 3.96
N PHE A 8 8.44 9.76 3.42
CA PHE A 8 7.04 10.15 3.27
C PHE A 8 6.21 9.84 4.51
N GLY A 9 5.39 10.80 4.95
CA GLY A 9 4.66 10.70 6.20
C GLY A 9 5.51 10.91 7.46
N THR A 10 6.84 11.08 7.32
CA THR A 10 7.73 11.49 8.43
C THR A 10 8.30 12.88 8.22
N LEU A 11 9.07 13.10 7.14
CA LEU A 11 9.58 14.43 6.78
C LEU A 11 8.75 15.09 5.67
N VAL A 12 8.36 14.23 4.73
CA VAL A 12 7.52 14.35 3.55
C VAL A 12 6.00 14.39 3.76
N THR A 13 5.30 15.53 3.90
CA THR A 13 3.83 15.47 3.76
C THR A 13 3.45 15.50 2.27
N ALA A 14 2.77 14.45 1.81
CA ALA A 14 2.26 14.35 0.45
C ALA A 14 0.77 14.06 0.48
N ASP A 15 0.02 14.72 -0.41
CA ASP A 15 -1.40 14.45 -0.60
C ASP A 15 -1.55 13.02 -1.14
N ARG A 16 -2.43 12.25 -0.48
CA ARG A 16 -2.76 10.87 -0.85
C ARG A 16 -4.27 10.79 -1.07
N PRO A 17 -4.74 9.93 -1.99
CA PRO A 17 -6.17 9.67 -2.12
C PRO A 17 -6.74 9.21 -0.78
N ASP A 18 -7.91 9.72 -0.42
CA ASP A 18 -8.64 9.27 0.78
C ASP A 18 -9.02 7.78 0.69
N ASP A 19 -9.17 7.27 -0.53
CA ASP A 19 -9.39 5.86 -0.84
C ASP A 19 -8.34 5.37 -1.86
N PRO A 20 -7.20 4.85 -1.38
CA PRO A 20 -6.16 4.28 -2.24
C PRO A 20 -6.63 3.07 -3.04
N ALA A 21 -7.50 2.23 -2.48
CA ALA A 21 -8.00 1.03 -3.16
C ALA A 21 -8.82 1.40 -4.39
N ALA A 22 -9.72 2.38 -4.27
CA ALA A 22 -10.52 2.89 -5.38
C ALA A 22 -9.67 3.62 -6.43
N ALA A 23 -8.67 4.40 -6.00
CA ALA A 23 -7.74 5.08 -6.91
C ALA A 23 -6.96 4.08 -7.77
N VAL A 24 -6.45 3.00 -7.15
CA VAL A 24 -5.76 1.92 -7.88
C VAL A 24 -6.71 1.16 -8.79
N ALA A 25 -7.91 0.80 -8.34
CA ALA A 25 -8.91 0.10 -9.15
C ALA A 25 -9.26 0.89 -10.43
N THR A 26 -9.39 2.22 -10.30
CA THR A 26 -9.62 3.12 -11.45
C THR A 26 -8.49 3.04 -12.47
N GLU A 27 -7.24 3.05 -12.01
CA GLU A 27 -6.08 2.96 -12.89
C GLU A 27 -5.91 1.57 -13.52
N LEU A 28 -6.26 0.50 -12.81
CA LEU A 28 -6.30 -0.86 -13.34
C LEU A 28 -7.36 -1.00 -14.44
N ALA A 29 -8.56 -0.49 -14.21
CA ALA A 29 -9.65 -0.52 -15.20
C ALA A 29 -9.30 0.24 -16.48
N LYS A 30 -8.60 1.37 -16.40
CA LYS A 30 -8.09 2.12 -17.57
C LYS A 30 -7.09 1.32 -18.43
N ARG A 31 -6.52 0.25 -17.88
CA ARG A 31 -5.56 -0.65 -18.53
C ARG A 31 -6.20 -1.99 -18.88
N ASP A 32 -7.53 -2.08 -18.84
CA ASP A 32 -8.31 -3.29 -19.09
C ASP A 32 -7.95 -4.45 -18.15
N VAL A 33 -7.50 -4.13 -16.93
CA VAL A 33 -7.26 -5.13 -15.88
C VAL A 33 -8.54 -5.32 -15.07
N THR A 34 -9.04 -6.55 -15.03
CA THR A 34 -10.20 -6.91 -14.21
C THR A 34 -9.87 -6.77 -12.73
N VAL A 35 -10.66 -5.97 -12.01
CA VAL A 35 -10.58 -5.79 -10.56
C VAL A 35 -11.54 -6.77 -9.89
N PRO A 36 -11.11 -7.55 -8.89
CA PRO A 36 -12.00 -8.46 -8.14
C PRO A 36 -13.13 -7.74 -7.41
N ASP A 37 -14.26 -8.42 -7.21
CA ASP A 37 -15.41 -7.85 -6.49
C ASP A 37 -15.10 -7.55 -5.01
N ASP A 38 -14.15 -8.28 -4.42
CA ASP A 38 -13.66 -8.13 -3.04
C ASP A 38 -12.40 -7.25 -2.95
N TRP A 39 -12.10 -6.46 -3.98
CA TRP A 39 -10.86 -5.69 -4.09
C TRP A 39 -10.51 -4.83 -2.87
N ALA A 40 -11.49 -4.22 -2.21
CA ALA A 40 -11.22 -3.41 -1.02
C ALA A 40 -10.61 -4.25 0.12
N ALA A 41 -11.04 -5.51 0.27
CA ALA A 41 -10.46 -6.44 1.23
C ALA A 41 -9.09 -6.95 0.75
N ALA A 42 -9.01 -7.40 -0.50
CA ALA A 42 -7.78 -7.92 -1.08
C ALA A 42 -6.64 -6.89 -1.09
N TYR A 43 -6.93 -5.61 -1.36
CA TYR A 43 -5.94 -4.52 -1.36
C TYR A 43 -5.34 -4.29 0.04
N ALA A 44 -6.11 -4.52 1.09
CA ALA A 44 -5.69 -4.30 2.47
C ALA A 44 -5.11 -5.55 3.13
N GLU A 45 -5.16 -6.70 2.45
CA GLU A 45 -4.69 -7.97 2.99
C GLU A 45 -3.15 -8.01 3.07
N PRO A 46 -2.57 -8.21 4.27
CA PRO A 46 -1.13 -8.40 4.40
C PRO A 46 -0.68 -9.64 3.63
N HIS A 47 0.36 -9.51 2.82
CA HIS A 47 0.92 -10.66 2.08
C HIS A 47 1.66 -11.65 2.99
N VAL A 48 2.16 -11.19 4.14
CA VAL A 48 2.89 -12.00 5.12
C VAL A 48 2.46 -11.62 6.54
N ASP A 49 2.35 -12.62 7.40
CA ASP A 49 2.15 -12.44 8.84
C ASP A 49 3.47 -12.04 9.50
N ALA A 50 3.86 -10.78 9.33
CA ALA A 50 5.03 -10.23 9.99
C ALA A 50 4.79 -10.10 11.51
N PRO A 51 5.77 -10.41 12.36
CA PRO A 51 5.67 -10.12 13.79
C PRO A 51 5.50 -8.61 14.03
N ASP A 52 4.78 -8.25 15.09
CA ASP A 52 4.56 -6.84 15.45
C ASP A 52 5.88 -6.07 15.57
N GLY A 53 5.99 -5.00 14.79
CA GLY A 53 7.17 -4.13 14.76
C GLY A 53 8.39 -4.72 14.05
N ALA A 54 8.24 -5.85 13.36
CA ALA A 54 9.29 -6.45 12.54
C ALA A 54 8.99 -6.35 11.05
N GLU A 55 10.03 -6.20 10.25
CA GLU A 55 9.97 -6.30 8.80
C GLU A 55 10.43 -7.71 8.38
N VAL A 56 9.62 -8.39 7.55
CA VAL A 56 9.97 -9.71 6.98
C VAL A 56 10.23 -9.55 5.48
N PRO A 57 11.43 -9.89 4.98
CA PRO A 57 11.71 -9.86 3.56
C PRO A 57 10.81 -10.83 2.79
N LEU A 58 10.27 -10.39 1.66
CA LEU A 58 9.59 -11.27 0.72
C LEU A 58 10.64 -12.13 -0.04
N PRO A 59 10.33 -13.40 -0.36
CA PRO A 59 11.23 -14.30 -1.10
C PRO A 59 11.47 -13.89 -2.55
#